data_AF-A0A831UG68-F1
#
_entry.id   AF-A0A831UG68-F1
#
_cell.length_a   1.000
_cell.length_b   1.000
_cell.length_c   1.000
_cell.angle_alpha   90.00
_cell.angle_beta   90.00
_cell.angle_gamma   90.00
#
_symmetry.space_group_name_H-M   'P 1'
#
loop_
_entity.id
_entity.type
_entity.pdbx_description
1 polymer ?
#
loop_
_entity_poly.entity_id
_entity_poly.type
_entity_poly.pdbx_seq_one_letter_code
_entity_poly.pdbx_strand_id
1 'polypeptide(L)'
;MRYLDLIAALFTTVLLVSNVASTKLVVLGPFTFDGGTLLFPLAYIFGDVLTEVYGYRQSRRVIWAGFLALLLATLTFQAVAALP
;
A
#
# COMPACT_ATOMS: atom_id res chain seq x y z
N MET A 1 7.80 20.58 -0.90
CA MET A 1 8.22 19.84 -2.13
C MET A 1 9.32 18.82 -1.88
N ARG A 2 10.37 19.07 -1.06
CA ARG A 2 11.53 18.15 -0.90
C ARG A 2 11.23 16.77 -0.26
N TYR A 3 10.16 16.62 0.52
CA TYR A 3 9.80 15.36 1.20
C TYR A 3 8.54 14.68 0.65
N LEU A 4 7.95 15.26 -0.40
CA LEU A 4 6.73 14.74 -1.01
C LEU A 4 6.95 13.37 -1.61
N ASP A 5 8.04 13.23 -2.36
CA ASP A 5 8.38 12.00 -3.05
C ASP A 5 8.70 10.88 -2.05
N LEU A 6 9.31 11.21 -0.91
CA LEU A 6 9.58 10.25 0.17
C LEU A 6 8.29 9.78 0.85
N ILE A 7 7.38 10.69 1.22
CA ILE A 7 6.10 10.33 1.86
C ILE A 7 5.20 9.57 0.88
N ALA A 8 5.21 9.97 -0.39
CA ALA A 8 4.53 9.28 -1.48
C ALA A 8 5.05 7.86 -1.69
N ALA A 9 6.37 7.69 -1.74
CA ALA A 9 7.01 6.39 -1.87
C ALA A 9 6.72 5.52 -0.63
N LEU A 10 6.74 6.10 0.56
CA LEU A 10 6.48 5.37 1.80
C LEU A 10 5.00 4.95 1.91
N PHE A 11 4.06 5.81 1.53
CA PHE A 11 2.64 5.45 1.41
C PHE A 11 2.43 4.32 0.40
N THR A 12 3.02 4.47 -0.80
CA THR A 12 2.94 3.44 -1.85
C THR A 12 3.50 2.10 -1.36
N THR A 13 4.63 2.14 -0.64
CA THR A 13 5.26 0.96 -0.06
C THR A 13 4.38 0.34 1.02
N VAL A 14 3.81 1.12 1.93
CA VAL A 14 2.87 0.63 2.97
C VAL A 14 1.64 -0.02 2.33
N LEU A 15 1.12 0.57 1.26
CA LEU A 15 -0.05 0.06 0.54
C LEU A 15 0.26 -1.27 -0.16
N LEU A 16 1.44 -1.37 -0.79
CA LEU A 16 1.92 -2.59 -1.44
C LEU A 16 2.20 -3.70 -0.41
N VAL A 17 2.86 -3.36 0.70
CA VAL A 17 3.11 -4.29 1.82
C VAL A 17 1.80 -4.73 2.47
N SER A 18 0.82 -3.85 2.64
CA SER A 18 -0.52 -4.21 3.15
C SER A 18 -1.22 -5.19 2.21
N ASN A 19 -1.15 -4.98 0.89
CA ASN A 19 -1.74 -5.88 -0.09
C ASN A 19 -1.10 -7.27 -0.07
N VAL A 20 0.23 -7.34 0.02
CA VAL A 20 0.95 -8.62 0.15
C VAL A 20 0.68 -9.26 1.52
N ALA A 21 0.67 -8.49 2.60
CA ALA A 21 0.39 -9.01 3.95
C ALA A 21 -1.04 -9.55 4.08
N SER A 22 -2.01 -9.00 3.34
CA SER A 22 -3.38 -9.53 3.25
C SER A 22 -3.48 -10.90 2.56
N THR A 23 -2.41 -11.40 1.95
CA THR A 23 -2.40 -12.79 1.47
C THR A 23 -2.20 -13.79 2.61
N LYS A 24 -1.74 -13.33 3.77
CA LYS A 24 -1.45 -14.17 4.93
C LYS A 24 -2.30 -13.78 6.12
N LEU A 25 -3.25 -14.65 6.45
CA LEU A 25 -4.07 -14.53 7.66
C LEU A 25 -3.18 -14.72 8.90
N VAL A 26 -3.18 -13.71 9.77
CA VAL A 26 -2.52 -13.74 11.07
C VAL A 26 -3.54 -14.19 12.10
N VAL A 27 -3.34 -15.40 12.62
CA VAL A 27 -4.15 -15.95 13.71
C VAL A 27 -3.49 -15.54 15.03
N LEU A 28 -4.09 -14.59 15.74
CA LEU A 28 -3.66 -14.16 17.07
C LEU A 28 -4.70 -14.64 18.10
N GLY A 29 -4.64 -15.93 18.46
CA GLY A 29 -5.59 -16.55 19.38
C GLY A 29 -7.01 -16.65 18.79
N PRO A 30 -8.09 -16.20 19.49
CA PRO A 30 -9.46 -16.25 18.96
C PRO A 30 -9.73 -15.22 17.87
N PHE A 31 -8.80 -14.29 17.61
CA PHE A 31 -8.94 -13.29 16.59
C PHE A 31 -8.12 -13.64 15.34
N THR A 32 -8.83 -13.82 14.24
CA THR A 32 -8.26 -13.96 12.90
C THR A 32 -8.26 -12.57 12.26
N PHE A 33 -7.07 -12.03 12.05
CA PHE A 33 -6.91 -10.75 11.36
C PHE A 33 -6.10 -10.97 10.10
N ASP A 34 -6.45 -10.21 9.06
CA ASP A 34 -5.69 -10.25 7.83
C ASP A 34 -4.39 -9.45 8.03
N GLY A 35 -3.25 -9.91 7.53
CA GLY A 35 -1.98 -9.20 7.74
C GLY A 35 -2.02 -7.74 7.25
N GLY A 36 -2.85 -7.47 6.24
CA GLY A 36 -3.14 -6.13 5.73
C GLY A 36 -3.87 -5.21 6.71
N THR A 37 -4.73 -5.75 7.60
CA THR A 37 -5.50 -4.94 8.58
C THR A 37 -4.63 -4.29 9.64
N LEU A 38 -3.46 -4.86 9.93
CA LEU A 38 -2.48 -4.31 10.86
C LEU A 38 -1.83 -3.01 10.33
N LEU A 39 -1.70 -2.91 9.01
CA LEU A 39 -1.11 -1.75 8.31
C LEU A 39 -2.16 -0.69 7.95
N PHE A 40 -3.45 -1.00 8.13
CA PHE A 40 -4.55 -0.11 7.83
C PHE A 40 -4.51 1.24 8.57
N PRO A 41 -4.21 1.30 9.90
CA PRO A 41 -4.10 2.56 10.62
C PRO A 41 -2.96 3.43 10.09
N LEU A 42 -1.83 2.79 9.75
CA LEU A 42 -0.67 3.45 9.15
C LEU A 42 -1.03 4.04 7.78
N ALA A 43 -1.69 3.26 6.92
CA ALA A 43 -2.15 3.73 5.62
C ALA A 43 -3.10 4.94 5.73
N TYR A 44 -3.98 4.95 6.73
CA TYR A 44 -4.91 6.06 6.97
C TYR A 44 -4.18 7.34 7.38
N ILE A 45 -3.24 7.25 8.32
CA ILE A 45 -2.41 8.40 8.75
C ILE A 45 -1.67 8.99 7.55
N PHE A 46 -1.05 8.15 6.72
CA PHE A 46 -0.38 8.64 5.52
C PHE A 46 -1.36 9.26 4.51
N GLY A 47 -2.55 8.69 4.35
CA GLY A 47 -3.61 9.23 3.49
C GLY A 47 -4.08 10.62 3.93
N ASP A 48 -4.33 10.80 5.23
CA ASP A 48 -4.72 12.09 5.81
C ASP A 48 -3.57 13.11 5.66
N VAL A 49 -2.34 12.75 6.06
CA VAL A 49 -1.17 13.64 5.89
C VAL A 49 -0.98 14.04 4.42
N LEU A 50 -1.18 13.13 3.47
CA LEU A 50 -1.02 13.41 2.05
C LEU A 50 -2.09 14.38 1.51
N THR A 51 -3.33 14.24 1.97
CA THR A 51 -4.44 15.09 1.51
C THR A 51 -4.45 16.45 2.22
N GLU A 52 -4.10 16.47 3.51
CA GLU A 52 -4.16 17.65 4.39
C GLU A 52 -2.91 18.54 4.29
N VAL A 53 -1.71 17.95 4.20
CA VAL A 53 -0.45 18.72 4.13
C VAL A 53 -0.08 19.07 2.69
N TYR A 54 -0.30 18.16 1.75
CA TYR A 54 0.21 18.29 0.38
C TYR A 54 -0.85 18.59 -0.68
N GLY A 55 -2.12 18.51 -0.31
CA GLY A 55 -3.23 18.85 -1.16
C GLY A 55 -3.51 17.83 -2.27
N TYR A 56 -4.69 17.97 -2.85
CA TYR A 56 -5.31 16.99 -3.74
C TYR A 56 -4.54 16.71 -5.05
N ARG A 57 -3.84 17.72 -5.59
CA ARG A 57 -3.13 17.60 -6.88
C ARG A 57 -1.91 16.68 -6.81
N GLN A 58 -1.18 16.71 -5.69
CA GLN A 58 -0.04 15.81 -5.44
C GLN A 58 -0.53 14.42 -5.05
N SER A 59 -1.55 14.34 -4.19
CA SER A 59 -2.15 13.06 -3.77
C SER A 59 -2.57 12.17 -4.96
N ARG A 60 -3.19 12.75 -6.00
CA ARG A 60 -3.51 12.00 -7.24
C ARG A 60 -2.31 11.30 -7.88
N ARG A 61 -1.14 11.95 -7.94
CA ARG A 61 0.06 11.34 -8.55
C ARG A 61 0.53 10.13 -7.75
N VAL A 62 0.50 10.23 -6.43
CA VAL A 62 0.88 9.14 -5.53
C VAL A 62 -0.07 7.96 -5.68
N ILE A 63 -1.37 8.21 -5.74
CA ILE A 63 -2.39 7.18 -5.95
C ILE A 63 -2.14 6.46 -7.29
N TRP A 64 -1.90 7.21 -8.38
CA TRP A 64 -1.59 6.61 -9.68
C TRP A 64 -0.29 5.81 -9.67
N ALA A 65 0.75 6.29 -8.98
CA ALA A 65 2.00 5.55 -8.82
C ALA A 65 1.81 4.24 -8.04
N GLY A 66 1.05 4.28 -6.93
CA GLY A 66 0.73 3.09 -6.15
C GLY A 66 -0.15 2.10 -6.89
N PHE A 67 -1.11 2.58 -7.69
CA PHE A 67 -1.93 1.74 -8.55
C PHE A 67 -1.08 1.04 -9.62
N LEU A 68 -0.17 1.76 -10.28
CA LEU A 68 0.79 1.18 -11.23
C LEU A 68 1.70 0.13 -10.59
N ALA A 69 2.19 0.40 -9.37
CA ALA A 69 3.03 -0.54 -8.64
C ALA A 69 2.27 -1.82 -8.24
N LEU A 70 1.01 -1.69 -7.79
CA LEU A 70 0.13 -2.82 -7.52
C LEU A 70 -0.16 -3.64 -8.78
N LEU A 71 -0.43 -2.98 -9.90
CA LEU A 71 -0.69 -3.63 -11.17
C LEU A 71 0.55 -4.41 -11.63
N LEU A 72 1.74 -3.80 -11.54
CA LEU A 72 3.02 -4.49 -11.79
C LEU A 72 3.19 -5.69 -10.87
N ALA A 73 3.01 -5.53 -9.55
CA ALA A 73 3.13 -6.61 -8.59
C ALA A 73 2.17 -7.77 -8.91
N THR A 74 0.91 -7.45 -9.22
CA THR A 74 -0.13 -8.45 -9.54
C THR A 74 0.20 -9.21 -10.82
N LEU A 75 0.61 -8.50 -11.88
CA LEU A 75 1.06 -9.13 -13.13
C LEU A 75 2.29 -10.00 -12.91
N THR A 76 3.24 -9.54 -12.09
CA THR A 76 4.47 -10.29 -11.80
C THR A 76 4.15 -11.56 -11.02
N PHE A 77 3.30 -11.47 -9.97
CA PHE A 77 2.86 -12.63 -9.21
C PHE A 77 2.06 -13.62 -10.07
N GLN A 78 1.18 -13.14 -10.95
CA GLN A 78 0.49 -14.02 -11.90
C GLN A 78 1.45 -14.70 -12.88
N ALA A 79 2.41 -13.96 -13.44
CA ALA A 79 3.40 -14.52 -14.36
C ALA A 79 4.27 -15.59 -13.67
N VAL A 80 4.68 -15.33 -12.43
CA VAL A 80 5.43 -16.30 -11.60
C VAL A 80 4.57 -17.49 -11.23
N ALA A 81 3.30 -17.30 -10.90
CA ALA A 81 2.38 -18.41 -10.58
C ALA A 81 2.03 -19.28 -11.80
N ALA A 82 2.15 -18.74 -13.02
CA ALA A 82 1.93 -19.47 -14.28
C ALA A 82 3.18 -20.23 -14.75
N LEU A 83 4.36 -19.91 -14.20
CA LEU A 83 5.58 -20.69 -14.42
C LEU A 83 5.52 -21.98 -13.57
N PRO A 84 5.88 -23.15 -14.13
CA PRO A 84 5.85 -24.42 -13.42
C PRO A 84 6.90 -24.51 -12.30
#